data_AF-A0A9E4EIY3-F1
#
_entry.id   AF-A0A9E4EIY3-F1
#
_cell.length_a   1.000
_cell.length_b   1.000
_cell.length_c   1.000
_cell.angle_alpha   90.00
_cell.angle_beta   90.00
_cell.angle_gamma   90.00
#
_symmetry.space_group_name_H-M   'P 1'
#
loop_
_entity.id
_entity.type
_entity.pdbx_description
1 polymer ?
#
loop_
_entity_poly.entity_id
_entity_poly.type
_entity_poly.pdbx_seq_one_letter_code
_entity_poly.pdbx_strand_id
1 'polypeptide(L)'
;MAHREPFAETVTRFDPPAHHHVLIRSPDGRFLGADGDGLGVYDHADDKAVWDETDGGYRHVVTGVNLASEAGENGACRLRFRDEAVGADGSPGEDGAAFAPGRGPEKLPSEYLREFRDNGWVCLTSILAAEIVDELHRVSCTGPYADREYERGRQPLCQTSALARQAVEPISLWLLRE
;
A
#
# COMPACT_ATOMS: atom_id res chain seq x y z
N MET A 1 -9.80 44.53 17.93
CA MET A 1 -9.37 43.17 18.30
C MET A 1 -10.28 42.19 17.60
N ALA A 2 -9.78 41.43 16.64
CA ALA A 2 -10.57 40.43 15.94
C ALA A 2 -10.82 39.26 16.91
N HIS A 3 -12.09 38.96 17.17
CA HIS A 3 -12.51 37.74 17.87
C HIS A 3 -12.02 36.54 17.05
N ARG A 4 -11.00 35.84 17.55
CA ARG A 4 -10.56 34.57 16.99
C ARG A 4 -11.58 33.54 17.47
N GLU A 5 -12.37 32.98 16.56
CA GLU A 5 -13.31 31.92 16.90
C GLU A 5 -12.56 30.78 17.60
N PRO A 6 -13.11 30.22 18.70
CA PRO A 6 -12.51 29.07 19.37
C PRO A 6 -12.49 27.88 18.42
N PHE A 7 -11.37 27.16 18.39
CA PHE A 7 -11.23 25.92 17.61
C PHE A 7 -12.30 24.91 18.06
N ALA A 8 -13.20 24.55 17.14
CA ALA A 8 -14.21 23.51 17.35
C ALA A 8 -13.68 22.19 16.76
N GLU A 9 -13.50 21.19 17.62
CA GLU A 9 -13.12 19.85 17.19
C GLU A 9 -14.20 19.29 16.25
N THR A 10 -13.78 18.88 15.05
CA THR A 10 -14.69 18.33 14.05
C THR A 10 -14.29 16.90 13.76
N VAL A 11 -15.21 15.96 13.98
CA VAL A 11 -15.01 14.55 13.64
C VAL A 11 -15.19 14.39 12.14
N THR A 12 -14.10 14.11 11.43
CA THR A 12 -14.14 13.76 10.01
C THR A 12 -14.20 12.24 9.87
N ARG A 13 -15.21 11.73 9.16
CA ARG A 13 -15.37 10.29 8.89
C ARG A 13 -15.07 10.00 7.43
N PHE A 14 -14.45 8.86 7.19
CA PHE A 14 -14.13 8.37 5.84
C PHE A 14 -14.79 7.01 5.66
N ASP A 15 -15.46 6.83 4.52
CA ASP A 15 -15.95 5.52 4.14
C ASP A 15 -14.77 4.62 3.70
N PRO A 16 -14.84 3.30 3.94
CA PRO A 16 -13.86 2.37 3.40
C PRO A 16 -13.77 2.51 1.87
N PRO A 17 -12.56 2.52 1.28
CA PRO A 17 -12.44 2.65 -0.16
C PRO A 17 -13.05 1.44 -0.88
N ALA A 18 -13.82 1.68 -1.92
CA ALA A 18 -14.42 0.64 -2.75
C ALA A 18 -13.41 -0.02 -3.70
N HIS A 19 -12.26 0.63 -3.93
CA HIS A 19 -11.22 0.21 -4.85
C HIS A 19 -9.85 0.39 -4.22
N HIS A 20 -8.93 -0.52 -4.54
CA HIS A 20 -7.51 -0.39 -4.24
C HIS A 20 -6.74 -0.68 -5.51
N HIS A 21 -5.75 0.16 -5.79
CA HIS A 21 -4.77 -0.13 -6.80
C HIS A 21 -3.89 -1.32 -6.36
N VAL A 22 -3.02 -1.74 -7.26
CA VAL A 22 -2.04 -2.80 -7.08
C VAL A 22 -0.64 -2.20 -7.20
N LEU A 23 0.24 -2.60 -6.28
CA LEU A 23 1.67 -2.41 -6.39
C LEU A 23 2.29 -3.75 -6.72
N ILE A 24 3.07 -3.82 -7.79
CA ILE A 24 3.69 -5.06 -8.26
C ILE A 24 5.16 -5.02 -7.88
N ARG A 25 5.64 -6.03 -7.14
CA ARG A 25 7.03 -6.10 -6.68
C ARG A 25 7.86 -7.07 -7.52
N SER A 26 9.05 -6.66 -7.93
CA SER A 26 10.07 -7.52 -8.54
C SER A 26 10.67 -8.49 -7.50
N PRO A 27 11.43 -9.52 -7.93
CA PRO A 27 12.07 -10.48 -7.01
C PRO A 27 12.96 -9.86 -5.93
N ASP A 28 13.53 -8.70 -6.19
CA ASP A 28 14.37 -7.94 -5.26
C ASP A 28 13.60 -6.94 -4.39
N GLY A 29 12.27 -6.93 -4.49
CA GLY A 29 11.39 -6.10 -3.66
C GLY A 29 11.18 -4.67 -4.18
N ARG A 30 11.79 -4.28 -5.32
CA ARG A 30 11.50 -3.01 -5.99
C ARG A 30 10.11 -3.04 -6.64
N PHE A 31 9.58 -1.87 -6.98
CA PHE A 31 8.27 -1.72 -7.59
C PHE A 31 8.37 -1.67 -9.11
N LEU A 32 7.63 -2.53 -9.79
CA LEU A 32 7.44 -2.44 -11.23
C LEU A 32 6.58 -1.23 -11.55
N GLY A 33 7.04 -0.41 -12.49
CA GLY A 33 6.32 0.76 -12.96
C GLY A 33 6.45 0.98 -14.46
N ALA A 34 5.67 1.91 -14.98
CA ALA A 34 5.68 2.32 -16.37
C ALA A 34 5.94 3.83 -16.50
N ASP A 35 6.79 4.20 -17.47
CA ASP A 35 7.06 5.59 -17.84
C ASP A 35 6.93 5.72 -19.36
N GLY A 36 5.95 6.50 -19.80
CA GLY A 36 5.50 6.50 -21.20
C GLY A 36 5.10 5.10 -21.67
N ASP A 37 5.78 4.62 -22.72
CA ASP A 37 5.60 3.30 -23.32
C ASP A 37 6.57 2.23 -22.79
N GLY A 38 7.41 2.58 -21.82
CA GLY A 38 8.44 1.69 -21.25
C GLY A 38 8.08 1.17 -19.86
N LEU A 39 8.74 0.08 -19.49
CA LEU A 39 8.69 -0.49 -18.14
C LEU A 39 10.03 -0.31 -17.43
N GLY A 40 10.00 -0.30 -16.11
CA GLY A 40 11.19 -0.30 -15.26
C GLY A 40 10.85 -0.64 -13.81
N VAL A 41 11.87 -0.88 -12.99
CA VAL A 41 11.72 -1.12 -11.55
C VAL A 41 12.31 0.02 -10.72
N TYR A 42 11.61 0.41 -9.67
CA TYR A 42 11.89 1.59 -8.85
C TYR A 42 11.96 1.24 -7.37
N ASP A 43 12.78 1.94 -6.60
CA ASP A 43 12.94 1.74 -5.15
C ASP A 43 11.83 2.38 -4.31
N HIS A 44 11.00 3.21 -4.92
CA HIS A 44 9.84 3.86 -4.31
C HIS A 44 8.60 3.70 -5.21
N ALA A 45 7.42 3.74 -4.59
CA ALA A 45 6.15 3.72 -5.29
C ALA A 45 5.64 5.17 -5.46
N ASP A 46 5.81 5.74 -6.65
CA ASP A 46 5.10 6.92 -7.11
C ASP A 46 3.98 6.53 -8.09
N ASP A 47 3.36 7.50 -8.75
CA ASP A 47 2.30 7.27 -9.73
C ASP A 47 2.70 6.30 -10.87
N LYS A 48 4.00 6.17 -11.17
CA LYS A 48 4.51 5.25 -12.20
C LYS A 48 4.42 3.80 -11.78
N ALA A 49 4.28 3.52 -10.48
CA ALA A 49 4.23 2.17 -9.94
C ALA A 49 2.80 1.70 -9.64
N VAL A 50 1.78 2.45 -10.05
CA VAL A 50 0.38 2.17 -9.68
C VAL A 50 -0.36 1.49 -10.81
N TRP A 51 -0.94 0.33 -10.51
CA TRP A 51 -1.64 -0.52 -11.45
C TRP A 51 -3.07 -0.80 -10.99
N ASP A 52 -3.98 -1.08 -11.91
CA ASP A 52 -5.27 -1.69 -11.63
C ASP A 52 -5.24 -3.16 -12.05
N GLU A 53 -5.86 -4.02 -11.24
CA GLU A 53 -6.12 -5.40 -11.64
C GLU A 53 -7.21 -5.44 -12.74
N THR A 54 -7.05 -6.37 -13.67
CA THR A 54 -7.97 -6.63 -14.79
C THR A 54 -8.15 -8.13 -14.96
N ASP A 55 -9.14 -8.55 -15.74
CA ASP A 55 -9.48 -9.97 -15.94
C ASP A 55 -8.30 -10.85 -16.44
N GLY A 56 -7.26 -10.24 -17.05
CA GLY A 56 -6.11 -10.95 -17.61
C GLY A 56 -4.74 -10.46 -17.12
N GLY A 57 -4.69 -9.58 -16.12
CA GLY A 57 -3.44 -9.04 -15.60
C GLY A 57 -3.60 -7.64 -15.05
N TYR A 58 -2.77 -6.70 -15.48
CA TYR A 58 -2.67 -5.38 -14.86
C TYR A 58 -2.65 -4.25 -15.87
N ARG A 59 -3.28 -3.13 -15.55
CA ARG A 59 -3.26 -1.91 -16.35
C ARG A 59 -2.66 -0.77 -15.55
N HIS A 60 -1.60 -0.15 -16.08
CA HIS A 60 -0.99 1.00 -15.45
C HIS A 60 -1.98 2.17 -15.42
N VAL A 61 -2.17 2.78 -14.25
CA VAL A 61 -3.24 3.77 -14.05
C VAL A 61 -3.00 5.04 -14.86
N VAL A 62 -1.74 5.48 -14.99
CA VAL A 62 -1.42 6.75 -15.65
C VAL A 62 -1.26 6.61 -17.16
N THR A 63 -0.53 5.59 -17.62
CA THR A 63 -0.18 5.43 -19.04
C THR A 63 -1.14 4.51 -19.79
N GLY A 64 -1.95 3.71 -19.09
CA GLY A 64 -2.84 2.72 -19.70
C GLY A 64 -2.12 1.49 -20.28
N VAL A 65 -0.80 1.37 -20.06
CA VAL A 65 0.00 0.18 -20.43
C VAL A 65 -0.61 -1.07 -19.80
N ASN A 66 -0.78 -2.12 -20.60
CA ASN A 66 -1.32 -3.39 -20.14
C ASN A 66 -0.23 -4.45 -20.01
N LEU A 67 -0.29 -5.22 -18.93
CA LEU A 67 0.48 -6.41 -18.69
C LEU A 67 -0.47 -7.61 -18.67
N ALA A 68 -0.15 -8.63 -19.46
CA ALA A 68 -0.78 -9.93 -19.26
C ALA A 68 -0.11 -10.61 -18.06
N SER A 69 -0.89 -11.32 -17.26
CA SER A 69 -0.43 -12.03 -16.08
C SER A 69 -0.72 -13.52 -16.20
N GLU A 70 0.31 -14.33 -15.95
CA GLU A 70 0.20 -15.77 -15.81
C GLU A 70 0.46 -16.13 -14.35
N ALA A 71 -0.44 -16.90 -13.73
CA ALA A 71 -0.32 -17.29 -12.34
C ALA A 71 0.97 -18.11 -12.11
N GLY A 72 1.73 -17.72 -11.09
CA GLY A 72 2.90 -18.44 -10.59
C GLY A 72 2.62 -19.12 -9.25
N GLU A 73 3.68 -19.61 -8.61
CA GLU A 73 3.61 -20.23 -7.28
C GLU A 73 3.53 -19.16 -6.17
N ASN A 74 2.89 -19.50 -5.04
CA ASN A 74 2.85 -18.68 -3.82
C ASN A 74 2.29 -17.25 -4.02
N GLY A 75 1.35 -17.07 -4.94
CA GLY A 75 0.74 -15.76 -5.22
C GLY A 75 1.62 -14.83 -6.07
N ALA A 76 2.78 -15.30 -6.53
CA ALA A 76 3.55 -14.60 -7.55
C ALA A 76 2.91 -14.79 -8.94
N CYS A 77 3.28 -13.95 -9.90
CA CYS A 77 2.87 -14.04 -11.29
C CYS A 77 4.06 -13.81 -12.23
N ARG A 78 3.95 -14.34 -13.46
CA ARG A 78 4.82 -13.97 -14.56
C ARG A 78 4.09 -12.97 -15.43
N LEU A 79 4.75 -11.88 -15.77
CA LEU A 79 4.15 -10.78 -16.50
C LEU A 79 4.64 -10.80 -17.94
N ARG A 80 3.76 -10.41 -18.86
CA ARG A 80 4.12 -10.15 -20.27
C ARG A 80 3.75 -8.74 -20.67
N PHE A 81 4.66 -8.09 -21.37
CA PHE A 81 4.47 -6.79 -21.98
C PHE A 81 4.64 -6.93 -23.49
N ARG A 82 3.57 -6.65 -24.26
CA ARG A 82 3.57 -6.79 -25.73
C ARG A 82 4.07 -8.18 -26.18
N ASP A 83 3.55 -9.23 -25.54
CA ASP A 83 3.87 -10.65 -25.74
C ASP A 83 5.30 -11.08 -25.32
N GLU A 84 6.16 -10.17 -24.88
CA GLU A 84 7.48 -10.46 -24.32
C GLU A 84 7.41 -10.67 -22.81
N ALA A 85 8.24 -11.56 -22.26
CA ALA A 85 8.28 -11.80 -20.82
C ALA A 85 8.97 -10.63 -20.10
N VAL A 86 8.47 -10.24 -18.93
CA VAL A 86 9.08 -9.16 -18.15
C VAL A 86 10.18 -9.73 -17.26
N GLY A 87 11.41 -9.27 -17.44
CA GLY A 87 12.57 -9.63 -16.63
C GLY A 87 12.57 -8.95 -15.25
N ALA A 88 13.49 -9.36 -14.38
CA ALA A 88 13.53 -8.89 -12.98
C ALA A 88 13.81 -7.38 -12.84
N ASP A 89 14.40 -6.76 -13.86
CA ASP A 89 14.65 -5.32 -13.97
C ASP A 89 13.50 -4.54 -14.62
N GLY A 90 12.40 -5.24 -14.96
CA GLY A 90 11.24 -4.68 -15.64
C GLY A 90 11.39 -4.61 -17.16
N SER A 91 12.54 -4.97 -17.73
CA SER A 91 12.72 -4.96 -19.18
C SER A 91 12.00 -6.14 -19.86
N PRO A 92 11.39 -5.95 -21.05
CA PRO A 92 10.86 -7.05 -21.84
C PRO A 92 11.99 -7.88 -22.46
N GLY A 93 11.83 -9.20 -22.48
CA GLY A 93 12.77 -10.14 -23.09
C GLY A 93 12.30 -11.60 -23.02
N GLU A 94 13.24 -12.53 -23.18
CA GLU A 94 12.96 -13.98 -23.17
C GLU A 94 12.88 -14.56 -21.74
N ASP A 95 13.65 -14.00 -20.80
CA ASP A 95 13.76 -14.48 -19.42
C ASP A 95 12.77 -13.78 -18.49
N GLY A 96 11.59 -14.38 -18.30
CA GLY A 96 10.56 -13.87 -17.40
C GLY A 96 10.88 -14.09 -15.91
N ALA A 97 10.71 -13.04 -15.11
CA ALA A 97 10.82 -13.10 -13.66
C ALA A 97 9.46 -13.31 -12.96
N ALA A 98 9.51 -13.73 -11.69
CA ALA A 98 8.34 -13.85 -10.84
C ALA A 98 8.11 -12.53 -10.08
N PHE A 99 6.94 -11.93 -10.25
CA PHE A 99 6.54 -10.70 -9.58
C PHE A 99 5.50 -11.00 -8.50
N ALA A 100 5.51 -10.22 -7.42
CA ALA A 100 4.55 -10.33 -6.34
C ALA A 100 3.58 -9.14 -6.38
N PRO A 101 2.36 -9.30 -6.94
CA PRO A 101 1.32 -8.28 -6.83
C PRO A 101 0.87 -8.17 -5.37
N GLY A 102 0.64 -6.94 -4.92
CA GLY A 102 0.16 -6.64 -3.57
C GLY A 102 -0.82 -5.48 -3.58
N ARG A 103 -1.67 -5.42 -2.55
CA ARG A 103 -2.62 -4.33 -2.38
C ARG A 103 -1.87 -2.99 -2.27
N GLY A 104 -2.23 -2.08 -3.15
CA GLY A 104 -1.77 -0.70 -3.19
C GLY A 104 -2.78 0.28 -2.56
N PRO A 105 -2.51 1.59 -2.65
CA PRO A 105 -3.39 2.63 -2.13
C PRO A 105 -4.69 2.73 -2.95
N GLU A 106 -5.72 3.38 -2.39
CA GLU A 106 -6.97 3.68 -3.11
C GLU A 106 -6.89 4.90 -4.04
N LYS A 107 -5.85 5.73 -3.88
CA LYS A 107 -5.57 6.91 -4.71
C LYS A 107 -4.13 6.86 -5.21
N LEU A 108 -3.83 7.64 -6.24
CA LEU A 108 -2.46 7.87 -6.67
C LEU A 108 -1.66 8.65 -5.60
N PRO A 109 -0.36 8.38 -5.44
CA PRO A 109 0.54 9.19 -4.61
C PRO A 109 0.43 10.69 -4.86
N SER A 110 0.31 11.13 -6.13
CA SER A 110 0.15 12.54 -6.46
C SER A 110 -1.19 13.15 -6.03
N GLU A 111 -2.25 12.35 -5.93
CA GLU A 111 -3.55 12.79 -5.44
C GLU A 111 -3.50 13.05 -3.93
N TYR A 112 -2.85 12.17 -3.17
CA TYR A 112 -2.60 12.43 -1.75
C TYR A 112 -1.73 13.67 -1.53
N LEU A 113 -0.70 13.86 -2.36
CA LEU A 113 0.15 15.05 -2.26
C LEU A 113 -0.62 16.33 -2.60
N ARG A 114 -1.57 16.27 -3.53
CA ARG A 114 -2.45 17.40 -3.82
C ARG A 114 -3.35 17.70 -2.63
N GLU A 115 -4.01 16.70 -2.07
CA GLU A 115 -4.86 16.86 -0.88
C GLU A 115 -4.08 17.43 0.32
N PHE A 116 -2.85 16.96 0.53
CA PHE A 116 -1.96 17.47 1.56
C PHE A 116 -1.59 18.94 1.35
N ARG A 117 -1.30 19.35 0.11
CA ARG A 117 -0.98 20.75 -0.22
C ARG A 117 -2.19 21.67 -0.05
N ASP A 118 -3.37 21.20 -0.44
CA ASP A 118 -4.59 22.00 -0.42
C ASP A 118 -5.15 22.16 1.00
N ASN A 119 -4.98 21.16 1.86
CA ASN A 119 -5.60 21.12 3.19
C ASN A 119 -4.61 21.22 4.36
N GLY A 120 -3.30 21.03 4.11
CA GLY A 120 -2.28 20.87 5.16
C GLY A 120 -2.29 19.50 5.85
N TRP A 121 -3.15 18.58 5.42
CA TRP A 121 -3.28 17.21 5.94
C TRP A 121 -3.81 16.29 4.84
N VAL A 122 -3.58 14.98 4.99
CA VAL A 122 -4.16 13.95 4.11
C VAL A 122 -4.41 12.69 4.92
N CYS A 123 -5.52 12.00 4.63
CA CYS A 123 -5.77 10.67 5.19
C CYS A 123 -5.22 9.61 4.23
N LEU A 124 -4.19 8.88 4.67
CA LEU A 124 -3.72 7.69 3.96
C LEU A 124 -4.53 6.49 4.47
N THR A 125 -5.50 6.02 3.69
CA THR A 125 -6.25 4.85 4.12
C THR A 125 -5.46 3.58 3.84
N SER A 126 -5.74 2.52 4.62
CA SER A 126 -5.24 1.17 4.34
C SER A 126 -3.70 1.03 4.28
N ILE A 127 -2.95 1.89 4.97
CA ILE A 127 -1.48 1.80 5.05
C ILE A 127 -0.98 0.55 5.78
N LEU A 128 -1.84 -0.05 6.61
CA LEU A 128 -1.56 -1.28 7.32
C LEU A 128 -2.17 -2.46 6.58
N ALA A 129 -1.43 -3.57 6.50
CA ALA A 129 -1.96 -4.83 5.99
C ALA A 129 -3.22 -5.23 6.79
N ALA A 130 -4.23 -5.79 6.11
CA ALA A 130 -5.51 -6.13 6.73
C ALA A 130 -5.33 -7.08 7.93
N GLU A 131 -4.37 -8.01 7.85
CA GLU A 131 -3.97 -8.92 8.92
C GLU A 131 -3.53 -8.16 10.18
N ILE A 132 -2.76 -7.09 9.99
CA ILE A 132 -2.25 -6.25 11.07
C ILE A 132 -3.40 -5.47 11.69
N VAL A 133 -4.29 -4.90 10.87
CA VAL A 133 -5.48 -4.19 11.36
C VAL A 133 -6.39 -5.11 12.16
N ASP A 134 -6.62 -6.34 11.68
CA ASP A 134 -7.42 -7.34 12.37
C ASP A 134 -6.79 -7.75 13.71
N GLU A 135 -5.48 -7.99 13.74
CA GLU A 135 -4.75 -8.28 14.97
C GLU A 135 -4.78 -7.09 15.95
N LEU A 136 -4.69 -5.85 15.46
CA LEU A 136 -4.85 -4.67 16.30
C LEU A 136 -6.26 -4.64 16.90
N HIS A 137 -7.30 -4.82 16.10
CA HIS A 137 -8.69 -4.91 16.59
C HIS A 137 -8.87 -6.02 17.63
N ARG A 138 -8.22 -7.18 17.42
CA ARG A 138 -8.27 -8.32 18.32
C ARG A 138 -7.65 -7.99 19.67
N VAL A 139 -6.49 -7.34 19.68
CA VAL A 139 -5.78 -6.96 20.90
C VAL A 139 -6.47 -5.83 21.64
N SER A 140 -6.98 -4.82 20.93
CA SER A 140 -7.71 -3.70 21.54
C SER A 140 -9.15 -4.01 21.90
N CYS A 141 -9.67 -5.19 21.52
CA CYS A 141 -11.06 -5.59 21.65
C CYS A 141 -11.99 -4.52 21.04
N THR A 142 -11.73 -4.15 19.78
CA THR A 142 -12.52 -3.18 19.03
C THR A 142 -13.09 -3.79 17.75
N GLY A 143 -14.05 -3.10 17.12
CA GLY A 143 -14.65 -3.56 15.86
C GLY A 143 -15.32 -4.93 16.03
N PRO A 144 -14.96 -5.95 15.23
CA PRO A 144 -15.52 -7.31 15.34
C PRO A 144 -15.26 -8.00 16.69
N TYR A 145 -14.33 -7.51 17.50
CA TYR A 145 -13.92 -8.10 18.79
C TYR A 145 -14.38 -7.29 20.00
N ALA A 146 -15.34 -6.38 19.82
CA ALA A 146 -15.83 -5.48 20.87
C ALA A 146 -16.49 -6.20 22.07
N ASP A 147 -16.86 -7.47 21.89
CA ASP A 147 -17.44 -8.34 22.92
C ASP A 147 -16.37 -9.05 23.79
N ARG A 148 -15.08 -8.94 23.44
CA ARG A 148 -14.00 -9.58 24.18
C ARG A 148 -13.49 -8.72 25.34
N GLU A 149 -12.99 -9.38 26.39
CA GLU A 149 -12.27 -8.69 27.45
C GLU A 149 -10.79 -8.52 27.11
N TYR A 150 -10.29 -7.31 27.35
CA TYR A 150 -8.89 -6.97 27.14
C TYR A 150 -7.96 -7.82 28.02
N GLU A 151 -6.98 -8.49 27.42
CA GLU A 151 -6.03 -9.35 28.14
C GLU A 151 -5.02 -8.52 28.94
N ARG A 152 -5.25 -8.36 30.24
CA ARG A 152 -4.41 -7.55 31.15
C ARG A 152 -3.18 -8.29 31.70
N GLY A 153 -3.07 -9.60 31.48
CA GLY A 153 -1.99 -10.43 32.00
C GLY A 153 -0.65 -10.29 31.24
N ARG A 154 -0.67 -9.63 30.07
CA ARG A 154 0.50 -9.39 29.22
C ARG A 154 0.74 -7.89 29.02
N GLN A 155 2.01 -7.51 28.86
CA GLN A 155 2.37 -6.13 28.53
C GLN A 155 1.76 -5.75 27.17
N PRO A 156 1.14 -4.56 27.01
CA PRO A 156 0.44 -4.16 25.78
C PRO A 156 1.29 -4.30 24.51
N LEU A 157 2.58 -3.95 24.57
CA LEU A 157 3.53 -4.06 23.45
C LEU A 157 3.91 -5.51 23.08
N CYS A 158 3.66 -6.46 23.98
CA CYS A 158 4.02 -7.86 23.82
C CYS A 158 2.79 -8.76 23.57
N GLN A 159 1.64 -8.17 23.27
CA GLN A 159 0.42 -8.92 23.00
C GLN A 159 0.53 -9.73 21.70
N THR A 160 1.12 -9.13 20.65
CA THR A 160 1.33 -9.78 19.34
C THR A 160 2.57 -9.23 18.64
N SER A 161 3.14 -10.01 17.71
CA SER A 161 4.22 -9.55 16.83
C SER A 161 3.78 -8.45 15.87
N ALA A 162 2.50 -8.39 15.50
CA ALA A 162 1.93 -7.32 14.68
C ALA A 162 1.97 -5.97 15.42
N LEU A 163 1.57 -5.94 16.70
CA LEU A 163 1.61 -4.74 17.52
C LEU A 163 3.05 -4.32 17.83
N ALA A 164 3.96 -5.28 18.06
CA ALA A 164 5.38 -4.99 18.20
C ALA A 164 5.99 -4.39 16.92
N ARG A 165 5.70 -4.95 15.73
CA ARG A 165 6.17 -4.41 14.44
C ARG A 165 5.69 -2.98 14.21
N GLN A 166 4.40 -2.72 14.48
CA GLN A 166 3.80 -1.40 14.29
C GLN A 166 4.21 -0.36 15.33
N ALA A 167 4.51 -0.75 16.57
CA ALA A 167 5.05 0.17 17.56
C ALA A 167 6.52 0.51 17.27
N VAL A 168 7.29 -0.42 16.68
CA VAL A 168 8.71 -0.24 16.42
C VAL A 168 8.97 0.52 15.11
N GLU A 169 8.17 0.38 14.05
CA GLU A 169 8.37 1.12 12.79
C GLU A 169 8.40 2.66 12.97
N PRO A 170 7.46 3.30 13.68
CA PRO A 170 7.51 4.74 13.95
C PRO A 170 8.68 5.15 14.86
N ILE A 171 9.04 4.33 15.85
CA ILE A 171 10.17 4.61 16.76
C ILE A 171 11.51 4.46 16.04
N SER A 172 11.65 3.46 15.18
CA SER A 172 12.85 3.26 14.36
C SER A 172 12.97 4.34 13.28
N LEU A 173 11.87 4.77 12.65
CA LEU A 173 11.86 5.94 11.78
C LEU A 173 12.17 7.25 12.52
N TRP A 174 11.76 7.40 13.79
CA TRP A 174 12.13 8.54 14.62
C TRP A 174 13.62 8.52 15.00
N LEU A 175 14.14 7.37 15.45
CA LEU A 175 15.57 7.18 15.78
C LEU A 175 16.50 7.35 14.57
N LEU A 176 16.04 7.06 13.36
CA LEU A 176 16.80 7.29 12.12
C LEU A 176 16.78 8.77 11.67
N ARG A 177 15.91 9.60 12.26
CA ARG A 177 15.78 11.03 11.95
C ARG A 177 16.50 11.95 12.94
N GLU A 178 16.95 11.42 14.08
CA GLU A 178 17.91 12.07 15.00
C GLU A 178 19.35 11.74 14.61
#